data_AF-A0A2G9MNT8-F1
#
_entry.id   AF-A0A2G9MNT8-F1
#
_cell.length_a   1.000
_cell.length_b   1.000
_cell.length_c   1.000
_cell.angle_alpha   90.00
_cell.angle_beta   90.00
_cell.angle_gamma   90.00
#
_symmetry.space_group_name_H-M   'P 1'
#
loop_
_entity.id
_entity.type
_entity.pdbx_description
1 polymer ?
#
loop_
_entity_poly.entity_id
_entity_poly.type
_entity_poly.pdbx_seq_one_letter_code
_entity_poly.pdbx_strand_id
1 'polypeptide(L)'
;MAENLRLSENVPESLKDHEHLRYVDQMPLAVVNGYRPANMADVMGQRVVTSGNVQKNWQFNYFDTVDGCPTHPDGSFKVVLDCDLLMTVNPQTILVNGALPLEDKVYKSLQGVNFSKKDRARFTGKYLTEKQAKNNRVWLTLAREDQDLLNRNAEAVFKYLKDTHNLDVGMAVILADAQSAPELRAWCLSRFVDVRSGACGYCGFDDDGARLVRVGAGGAVTVPRSGAQKNNETSLDAKVSVALDSGKSFRHNGRLYVPVDESALVPQ
;
A
#
# COMPACT_ATOMS: atom_id res chain seq x y z
N MET A 1 -1.47 -13.69 -28.09
CA MET A 1 -2.20 -12.42 -28.33
C MET A 1 -2.78 -12.01 -26.99
N ALA A 2 -2.30 -10.93 -26.40
CA ALA A 2 -2.80 -10.44 -25.12
C ALA A 2 -4.08 -9.66 -25.39
N GLU A 3 -5.24 -10.24 -25.03
CA GLU A 3 -6.44 -9.45 -24.84
C GLU A 3 -6.15 -8.42 -23.75
N ASN A 4 -6.16 -7.14 -24.11
CA ASN A 4 -6.27 -6.05 -23.16
C ASN A 4 -7.60 -6.25 -22.42
N LEU A 5 -7.52 -6.92 -21.26
CA LEU A 5 -8.60 -7.05 -20.28
C LEU A 5 -8.97 -5.64 -19.80
N ARG A 6 -9.82 -4.95 -20.58
CA ARG A 6 -10.61 -3.84 -20.07
C ARG A 6 -11.40 -4.38 -18.88
N LEU A 7 -11.24 -3.75 -17.73
CA LEU A 7 -11.91 -4.11 -16.51
C LEU A 7 -13.42 -4.22 -16.77
N SER A 8 -13.96 -5.42 -16.61
CA SER A 8 -15.40 -5.68 -16.68
C SER A 8 -16.17 -4.75 -15.72
N GLU A 9 -17.43 -4.45 -16.03
CA GLU A 9 -18.32 -3.56 -15.25
C GLU A 9 -18.45 -3.93 -13.75
N ASN A 10 -17.98 -5.11 -13.34
CA ASN A 10 -18.02 -5.66 -11.98
C ASN A 10 -16.78 -5.38 -11.12
N VAL A 11 -15.89 -4.49 -11.54
CA VAL A 11 -14.75 -4.07 -10.71
C VAL A 11 -15.22 -2.99 -9.72
N PRO A 12 -14.92 -3.10 -8.40
CA PRO A 12 -15.19 -2.04 -7.45
C PRO A 12 -14.69 -0.70 -7.97
N GLU A 13 -15.44 0.40 -7.79
CA GLU A 13 -15.05 1.73 -8.26
C GLU A 13 -13.63 2.13 -7.80
N SER A 14 -13.25 1.66 -6.60
CA SER A 14 -11.90 1.83 -6.03
C SER A 14 -10.75 1.24 -6.87
N LEU A 15 -11.05 0.45 -7.91
CA LEU A 15 -10.10 -0.18 -8.82
C LEU A 15 -10.25 0.31 -10.28
N LYS A 16 -11.27 1.12 -10.59
CA LYS A 16 -11.65 1.50 -11.97
C LYS A 16 -10.97 2.77 -12.50
N ASP A 17 -10.58 3.72 -11.65
CA ASP A 17 -10.39 5.08 -12.17
C ASP A 17 -8.98 5.48 -12.65
N HIS A 18 -7.95 4.67 -12.43
CA HIS A 18 -6.56 5.17 -12.56
C HIS A 18 -5.58 4.16 -13.18
N GLU A 19 -6.02 3.34 -14.15
CA GLU A 19 -5.07 2.59 -14.96
C GLU A 19 -4.11 3.57 -15.64
N HIS A 20 -2.80 3.37 -15.46
CA HIS A 20 -1.72 4.17 -16.06
C HIS A 20 -1.52 5.58 -15.50
N LEU A 21 -2.04 5.89 -14.31
CA LEU A 21 -1.61 7.12 -13.62
C LEU A 21 -0.35 6.87 -12.79
N ARG A 22 0.50 7.89 -12.69
CA ARG A 22 1.71 7.82 -11.85
C ARG A 22 1.34 8.05 -10.39
N TYR A 23 2.19 7.60 -9.46
CA TYR A 23 1.97 7.85 -8.03
C TYR A 23 1.78 9.35 -7.73
N VAL A 24 2.60 10.20 -8.37
CA VAL A 24 2.51 11.67 -8.26
C VAL A 24 1.16 12.23 -8.69
N ASP A 25 0.44 11.56 -9.59
CA ASP A 25 -0.88 11.99 -10.07
C ASP A 25 -2.00 11.40 -9.20
N GLN A 26 -1.85 10.16 -8.75
CA GLN A 26 -2.88 9.45 -7.96
C GLN A 26 -2.98 9.93 -6.51
N MET A 27 -1.86 10.25 -5.85
CA MET A 27 -1.85 10.59 -4.43
C MET A 27 -2.65 11.87 -4.11
N PRO A 28 -2.50 12.99 -4.84
CA PRO A 28 -3.30 14.19 -4.58
C PRO A 28 -4.80 13.95 -4.76
N LEU A 29 -5.18 13.15 -5.76
CA LEU A 29 -6.58 12.77 -5.98
C LEU A 29 -7.11 11.96 -4.79
N ALA A 30 -6.31 11.06 -4.22
CA ALA A 30 -6.70 10.33 -3.02
C ALA A 30 -6.91 11.26 -1.82
N VAL A 31 -5.98 12.21 -1.61
CA VAL A 31 -6.02 13.16 -0.48
C VAL A 31 -7.20 14.13 -0.59
N VAL A 32 -7.40 14.76 -1.74
CA VAL A 32 -8.47 15.75 -1.96
C VAL A 32 -9.85 15.15 -1.77
N ASN A 33 -10.04 13.89 -2.15
CA ASN A 33 -11.30 13.17 -1.98
C ASN A 33 -11.44 12.53 -0.58
N GLY A 34 -10.54 12.83 0.36
CA GLY A 34 -10.59 12.33 1.74
C GLY A 34 -10.37 10.82 1.87
N TYR A 35 -9.79 10.17 0.86
CA TYR A 35 -9.52 8.74 0.90
C TYR A 35 -8.26 8.44 1.71
N ARG A 36 -8.29 7.28 2.38
CA ARG A 36 -7.08 6.64 2.89
C ARG A 36 -6.55 5.71 1.80
N PRO A 37 -5.37 5.99 1.21
CA PRO A 37 -4.77 5.03 0.30
C PRO A 37 -4.32 3.78 1.06
N ALA A 38 -4.33 2.65 0.37
CA ALA A 38 -4.02 1.35 0.96
C ALA A 38 -2.55 1.26 1.40
N ASN A 39 -2.33 0.59 2.53
CA ASN A 39 -1.01 0.13 2.96
C ASN A 39 -0.80 -1.33 2.49
N MET A 40 0.39 -1.89 2.72
CA MET A 40 0.73 -3.25 2.30
C MET A 40 -0.18 -4.31 2.92
N ALA A 41 -0.53 -4.17 4.20
CA ALA A 41 -1.42 -5.10 4.89
C ALA A 41 -2.84 -5.09 4.30
N ASP A 42 -3.35 -3.91 3.89
CA ASP A 42 -4.64 -3.83 3.20
C ASP A 42 -4.62 -4.61 1.88
N VAL A 43 -3.58 -4.43 1.07
CA VAL A 43 -3.45 -5.12 -0.23
C VAL A 43 -3.30 -6.64 -0.03
N MET A 44 -2.50 -7.08 0.95
CA MET A 44 -2.43 -8.50 1.34
C MET A 44 -3.81 -9.02 1.76
N GLY A 45 -4.53 -8.26 2.57
CA GLY A 45 -5.87 -8.62 3.04
C GLY A 45 -6.83 -8.84 1.88
N GLN A 46 -6.87 -7.89 0.94
CA GLN A 46 -7.72 -7.98 -0.25
C GLN A 46 -7.38 -9.20 -1.12
N ARG A 47 -6.09 -9.52 -1.30
CA ARG A 47 -5.66 -10.74 -2.03
C ARG A 47 -6.18 -12.03 -1.41
N VAL A 48 -6.28 -12.06 -0.08
CA VAL A 48 -6.72 -13.24 0.68
C VAL A 48 -8.24 -13.36 0.70
N VAL A 49 -8.98 -12.26 0.85
CA VAL A 49 -10.44 -12.32 1.09
C VAL A 49 -11.29 -12.21 -0.18
N THR A 50 -10.74 -11.67 -1.27
CA THR A 50 -11.49 -11.52 -2.53
C THR A 50 -11.55 -12.83 -3.32
N SER A 51 -12.61 -13.01 -4.10
CA SER A 51 -12.85 -14.22 -4.90
C SER A 51 -13.24 -13.87 -6.35
N GLY A 52 -13.23 -14.88 -7.22
CA GLY A 52 -13.66 -14.74 -8.61
C GLY A 52 -12.83 -13.73 -9.42
N ASN A 53 -13.51 -12.91 -10.23
CA ASN A 53 -12.82 -11.91 -11.08
C ASN A 53 -12.19 -10.76 -10.29
N VAL A 54 -12.75 -10.41 -9.13
CA VAL A 54 -12.15 -9.38 -8.25
C VAL A 54 -10.80 -9.85 -7.74
N GLN A 55 -10.68 -11.12 -7.36
CA GLN A 55 -9.41 -11.71 -6.93
C GLN A 55 -8.33 -11.61 -8.00
N LYS A 56 -8.68 -11.87 -9.26
CA LYS A 56 -7.73 -11.76 -10.38
C LYS A 56 -7.14 -10.35 -10.48
N ASN A 57 -7.93 -9.30 -10.25
CA ASN A 57 -7.40 -7.93 -10.26
C ASN A 57 -6.37 -7.71 -9.15
N TRP A 58 -6.61 -8.23 -7.95
CA TRP A 58 -5.66 -8.16 -6.84
C TRP A 58 -4.41 -9.01 -7.06
N GLN A 59 -4.52 -10.10 -7.82
CA GLN A 59 -3.41 -11.00 -8.13
C GLN A 59 -2.53 -10.49 -9.29
N PHE A 60 -3.11 -9.85 -10.31
CA PHE A 60 -2.43 -9.56 -11.57
C PHE A 60 -2.04 -8.09 -11.79
N ASN A 61 -2.27 -7.23 -10.81
CA ASN A 61 -1.83 -5.84 -10.84
C ASN A 61 -0.74 -5.54 -9.80
N TYR A 62 -0.02 -4.43 -10.04
CA TYR A 62 0.85 -3.80 -9.06
C TYR A 62 0.05 -2.81 -8.22
N PHE A 63 0.39 -2.74 -6.94
CA PHE A 63 -0.25 -1.84 -6.00
C PHE A 63 0.79 -1.00 -5.31
N ASP A 64 0.79 0.29 -5.58
CA ASP A 64 1.50 1.24 -4.75
C ASP A 64 0.78 1.40 -3.42
N THR A 65 1.55 1.71 -2.39
CA THR A 65 1.03 1.84 -1.03
C THR A 65 1.48 3.13 -0.37
N VAL A 66 0.93 3.40 0.82
CA VAL A 66 1.40 4.48 1.70
C VAL A 66 2.46 4.03 2.69
N ASP A 67 2.95 2.80 2.61
CA ASP A 67 4.09 2.38 3.41
C ASP A 67 5.38 2.84 2.71
N GLY A 68 6.25 3.52 3.44
CA GLY A 68 7.50 4.07 2.96
C GLY A 68 8.68 3.10 3.04
N CYS A 69 9.51 3.14 2.00
CA CYS A 69 10.79 2.47 1.89
C CYS A 69 11.92 3.51 1.80
N PRO A 70 12.25 4.23 2.88
CA PRO A 70 13.41 5.11 2.86
C PRO A 70 14.70 4.28 2.86
N THR A 71 15.66 4.66 2.02
CA THR A 71 16.99 4.05 1.95
C THR A 71 18.07 5.09 2.21
N HIS A 72 19.22 4.64 2.70
CA HIS A 72 20.35 5.50 3.02
C HIS A 72 21.63 5.03 2.30
N PRO A 73 22.58 5.93 1.95
CA PRO A 73 23.81 5.59 1.22
C PRO A 73 24.70 4.53 1.90
N ASP A 74 24.60 4.38 3.23
CA ASP A 74 25.31 3.34 3.98
C ASP A 74 24.76 1.91 3.75
N GLY A 75 23.67 1.79 2.99
CA GLY A 75 22.99 0.53 2.67
C GLY A 75 21.93 0.12 3.69
N SER A 76 21.66 0.93 4.71
CA SER A 76 20.49 0.75 5.59
C SER A 76 19.20 1.20 4.92
N PHE A 77 18.08 0.71 5.42
CA PHE A 77 16.75 1.14 5.01
C PHE A 77 15.77 1.03 6.18
N LYS A 78 14.57 1.61 6.02
CA LYS A 78 13.48 1.44 6.97
C LYS A 78 12.22 0.91 6.30
N VAL A 79 11.34 0.33 7.11
CA VAL A 79 9.91 0.20 6.77
C VAL A 79 9.16 1.22 7.63
N VAL A 80 8.60 2.24 6.98
CA VAL A 80 7.81 3.31 7.62
C VAL A 80 6.35 3.08 7.29
N LEU A 81 5.57 2.61 8.25
CA LEU A 81 4.15 2.34 8.04
C LEU A 81 3.35 3.64 7.96
N ASP A 82 2.39 3.73 7.06
CA ASP A 82 1.54 4.92 6.84
C ASP A 82 2.36 6.22 6.78
N CYS A 83 3.32 6.29 5.86
CA CYS A 83 4.30 7.37 5.79
C CYS A 83 3.67 8.70 5.37
N ASP A 84 3.55 9.65 6.31
CA ASP A 84 2.97 10.98 6.05
C ASP A 84 3.67 11.75 4.91
N LEU A 85 4.97 11.58 4.71
CA LEU A 85 5.69 12.22 3.60
C LEU A 85 5.21 11.74 2.23
N LEU A 86 4.75 10.49 2.12
CA LEU A 86 4.22 9.99 0.87
C LEU A 86 2.88 10.66 0.51
N MET A 87 2.11 11.08 1.51
CA MET A 87 0.83 11.76 1.33
C MET A 87 0.98 13.17 0.74
N THR A 88 2.19 13.73 0.74
CA THR A 88 2.45 15.08 0.18
C THR A 88 2.95 15.05 -1.26
N VAL A 89 3.27 13.86 -1.79
CA VAL A 89 3.77 13.66 -3.15
C VAL A 89 2.69 14.05 -4.16
N ASN A 90 3.08 14.86 -5.14
CA ASN A 90 2.22 15.46 -6.16
C ASN A 90 3.02 15.75 -7.45
N PRO A 91 2.40 16.21 -8.56
CA PRO A 91 3.10 16.41 -9.84
C PRO A 91 4.18 17.50 -9.82
N GLN A 92 4.18 18.38 -8.82
CA GLN A 92 5.20 19.43 -8.62
C GLN A 92 6.33 18.97 -7.68
N THR A 93 6.26 17.75 -7.15
CA THR A 93 7.29 17.20 -6.27
C THR A 93 8.58 17.00 -7.05
N ILE A 94 9.69 17.54 -6.55
CA ILE A 94 11.01 17.35 -7.15
C ILE A 94 11.48 15.93 -6.85
N LEU A 95 11.63 15.14 -7.90
CA LEU A 95 12.12 13.76 -7.82
C LEU A 95 13.55 13.66 -8.34
N VAL A 96 14.32 12.75 -7.75
CA VAL A 96 15.65 12.34 -8.24
C VAL A 96 15.59 10.85 -8.52
N ASN A 97 15.76 10.45 -9.79
CA ASN A 97 15.62 9.05 -10.23
C ASN A 97 14.26 8.43 -9.82
N GLY A 98 13.19 9.22 -9.82
CA GLY A 98 11.84 8.78 -9.41
C GLY A 98 11.62 8.64 -7.90
N ALA A 99 12.61 8.95 -7.05
CA ALA A 99 12.44 8.98 -5.59
C ALA A 99 12.33 10.40 -5.04
N LEU A 100 11.75 10.53 -3.86
CA LEU A 100 11.79 11.77 -3.08
C LEU A 100 13.16 11.86 -2.36
N PRO A 101 14.04 12.80 -2.72
CA PRO A 101 15.29 13.00 -2.01
C PRO A 101 15.01 13.42 -0.56
N LEU A 102 15.75 12.85 0.39
CA LEU A 102 15.64 13.16 1.81
C LEU A 102 16.93 13.79 2.33
N GLU A 103 16.79 14.80 3.17
CA GLU A 103 17.88 15.23 4.04
C GLU A 103 18.14 14.15 5.11
N ASP A 104 19.41 13.98 5.51
CA ASP A 104 19.81 12.96 6.50
C ASP A 104 19.07 13.09 7.84
N LYS A 105 18.86 14.33 8.33
CA LYS A 105 18.06 14.56 9.54
C LYS A 105 16.60 14.12 9.38
N VAL A 106 16.03 14.26 8.18
CA VAL A 106 14.65 13.81 7.88
C VAL A 106 14.62 12.29 7.89
N TYR A 107 15.52 11.63 7.16
CA TYR A 107 15.66 10.16 7.17
C TYR A 107 15.75 9.61 8.60
N LYS A 108 16.64 10.19 9.43
CA LYS A 108 16.83 9.77 10.83
C LYS A 108 15.56 9.94 11.67
N SER A 109 14.81 11.02 11.46
CA SER A 109 13.58 11.33 12.20
C SER A 109 12.38 10.43 11.86
N LEU A 110 12.37 9.81 10.67
CA LEU A 110 11.29 8.90 10.26
C LEU A 110 11.14 7.73 11.23
N GLN A 111 9.93 7.56 11.75
CA GLN A 111 9.56 6.48 12.65
C GLN A 111 9.28 5.21 11.85
N GLY A 112 10.02 4.14 12.10
CA GLY A 112 9.89 2.88 11.37
C GLY A 112 10.87 1.83 11.84
N VAL A 113 10.70 0.60 11.36
CA VAL A 113 11.62 -0.48 11.67
C VAL A 113 12.89 -0.31 10.85
N ASN A 114 14.02 -0.14 11.53
CA ASN A 114 15.32 0.01 10.90
C ASN A 114 15.91 -1.36 10.53
N PHE A 115 16.45 -1.45 9.32
CA PHE A 115 17.19 -2.59 8.81
C PHE A 115 18.60 -2.14 8.43
N SER A 116 19.59 -2.76 9.07
CA SER A 116 21.00 -2.47 8.80
C SER A 116 21.41 -2.95 7.40
N LYS A 117 22.61 -2.55 6.94
CA LYS A 117 23.22 -3.12 5.73
C LYS A 117 23.30 -4.66 5.76
N LYS A 118 23.55 -5.24 6.94
CA LYS A 118 23.55 -6.70 7.13
C LYS A 118 22.15 -7.30 6.97
N ASP A 119 21.13 -6.61 7.47
CA ASP A 119 19.74 -7.03 7.29
C ASP A 119 19.32 -6.95 5.83
N ARG A 120 19.73 -5.90 5.10
CA ARG A 120 19.52 -5.79 3.65
C ARG A 120 20.03 -7.02 2.91
N ALA A 121 21.29 -7.41 3.14
CA ALA A 121 21.86 -8.62 2.52
C ALA A 121 21.13 -9.92 2.91
N ARG A 122 20.54 -9.97 4.10
CA ARG A 122 19.83 -11.14 4.61
C ARG A 122 18.42 -11.28 4.02
N PHE A 123 17.67 -10.19 3.96
CA PHE A 123 16.22 -10.21 3.71
C PHE A 123 15.81 -9.81 2.29
N THR A 124 16.72 -9.28 1.48
CA THR A 124 16.40 -8.68 0.17
C THR A 124 17.19 -9.32 -0.98
N GLY A 125 16.82 -8.99 -2.22
CA GLY A 125 17.57 -9.31 -3.44
C GLY A 125 17.45 -10.75 -3.96
N LYS A 126 16.56 -11.56 -3.37
CA LYS A 126 16.33 -12.95 -3.81
C LYS A 126 14.87 -13.35 -3.66
N TYR A 127 14.44 -14.27 -4.53
CA TYR A 127 13.19 -14.99 -4.34
C TYR A 127 13.28 -15.91 -3.12
N LEU A 128 12.20 -16.01 -2.38
CA LEU A 128 12.08 -16.74 -1.13
C LEU A 128 11.29 -18.03 -1.35
N THR A 129 11.58 -19.09 -0.60
CA THR A 129 10.62 -20.18 -0.40
C THR A 129 9.46 -19.72 0.47
N GLU A 130 8.35 -20.46 0.48
CA GLU A 130 7.18 -20.12 1.32
C GLU A 130 7.57 -19.98 2.80
N LYS A 131 8.35 -20.95 3.31
CA LYS A 131 8.88 -20.90 4.68
C LYS A 131 9.75 -19.66 4.92
N GLN A 132 10.57 -19.27 3.96
CA GLN A 132 11.40 -18.07 4.09
C GLN A 132 10.55 -16.79 4.05
N ALA A 133 9.53 -16.71 3.20
CA ALA A 133 8.61 -15.58 3.12
C ALA A 133 7.85 -15.39 4.44
N LYS A 134 7.27 -16.46 4.99
CA LYS A 134 6.55 -16.45 6.28
C LYS A 134 7.41 -16.04 7.47
N ASN A 135 8.74 -16.18 7.37
CA ASN A 135 9.70 -15.81 8.42
C ASN A 135 10.55 -14.57 8.05
N ASN A 136 10.24 -13.87 6.96
CA ASN A 136 10.98 -12.69 6.54
C ASN A 136 10.49 -11.47 7.35
N ARG A 137 11.41 -10.85 8.09
CA ARG A 137 11.09 -9.73 8.98
C ARG A 137 10.55 -8.50 8.24
N VAL A 138 10.98 -8.23 7.00
CA VAL A 138 10.44 -7.13 6.21
C VAL A 138 8.96 -7.38 5.89
N TRP A 139 8.64 -8.59 5.43
CA TRP A 139 7.26 -8.98 5.15
C TRP A 139 6.37 -8.94 6.39
N LEU A 140 6.88 -9.41 7.54
CA LEU A 140 6.13 -9.37 8.79
C LEU A 140 5.83 -7.91 9.22
N THR A 141 6.81 -7.01 9.10
CA THR A 141 6.58 -5.59 9.39
C THR A 141 5.59 -4.95 8.41
N LEU A 142 5.65 -5.27 7.11
CA LEU A 142 4.67 -4.79 6.12
C LEU A 142 3.27 -5.37 6.36
N ALA A 143 3.18 -6.56 6.94
CA ALA A 143 1.94 -7.16 7.43
C ALA A 143 1.54 -6.62 8.83
N ARG A 144 2.20 -5.57 9.34
CA ARG A 144 1.94 -4.94 10.64
C ARG A 144 2.05 -5.91 11.82
N GLU A 145 3.02 -6.81 11.74
CA GLU A 145 3.26 -7.88 12.72
C GLU A 145 2.08 -8.89 12.81
N ASP A 146 1.17 -8.90 11.82
CA ASP A 146 0.11 -9.91 11.68
C ASP A 146 0.65 -11.15 10.94
N GLN A 147 1.12 -12.11 11.73
CA GLN A 147 1.64 -13.37 11.21
C GLN A 147 0.58 -14.20 10.45
N ASP A 148 -0.69 -14.13 10.85
CA ASP A 148 -1.77 -14.90 10.21
C ASP A 148 -2.13 -14.33 8.85
N LEU A 149 -2.12 -13.00 8.71
CA LEU A 149 -2.24 -12.33 7.41
C LEU A 149 -1.08 -12.70 6.50
N LEU A 150 0.15 -12.61 6.98
CA LEU A 150 1.35 -12.98 6.21
C LEU A 150 1.28 -14.44 5.76
N ASN A 151 0.90 -15.36 6.65
CA ASN A 151 0.82 -16.78 6.36
C ASN A 151 -0.19 -17.07 5.24
N ARG A 152 -1.41 -16.54 5.35
CA ARG A 152 -2.47 -16.77 4.35
C ARG A 152 -2.14 -16.12 3.01
N ASN A 153 -1.56 -14.92 3.01
CA ASN A 153 -1.12 -14.28 1.77
C ASN A 153 0.01 -15.09 1.11
N ALA A 154 0.98 -15.57 1.87
CA ALA A 154 2.04 -16.44 1.34
C ALA A 154 1.45 -17.73 0.77
N GLU A 155 0.57 -18.42 1.49
CA GLU A 155 -0.08 -19.65 1.00
C GLU A 155 -0.82 -19.41 -0.33
N ALA A 156 -1.58 -18.32 -0.44
CA ALA A 156 -2.27 -17.96 -1.67
C ALA A 156 -1.30 -17.75 -2.85
N VAL A 157 -0.21 -17.01 -2.63
CA VAL A 157 0.82 -16.74 -3.64
C VAL A 157 1.52 -18.03 -4.07
N PHE A 158 2.03 -18.81 -3.11
CA PHE A 158 2.81 -20.02 -3.40
C PHE A 158 1.95 -21.12 -4.01
N LYS A 159 0.68 -21.25 -3.59
CA LYS A 159 -0.28 -22.13 -4.25
C LYS A 159 -0.43 -21.75 -5.73
N TYR A 160 -0.66 -20.48 -6.04
CA TYR A 160 -0.78 -20.03 -7.43
C TYR A 160 0.49 -20.28 -8.25
N LEU A 161 1.66 -19.91 -7.71
CA LEU A 161 2.96 -20.10 -8.36
C LEU A 161 3.23 -21.58 -8.66
N LYS A 162 2.89 -22.46 -7.71
CA LYS A 162 3.07 -23.90 -7.88
C LYS A 162 2.10 -24.47 -8.92
N ASP A 163 0.81 -24.19 -8.77
CA ASP A 163 -0.24 -24.78 -9.60
C ASP A 163 -0.16 -24.29 -11.06
N THR A 164 0.21 -23.03 -11.28
CA THR A 164 0.15 -22.40 -12.61
C THR A 164 1.49 -22.38 -13.33
N HIS A 165 2.60 -22.26 -12.58
CA HIS A 165 3.94 -22.08 -13.15
C HIS A 165 4.96 -23.12 -12.71
N ASN A 166 4.56 -24.07 -11.83
CA ASN A 166 5.46 -25.04 -11.21
C ASN A 166 6.68 -24.38 -10.53
N LEU A 167 6.47 -23.25 -9.86
CA LEU A 167 7.51 -22.49 -9.15
C LEU A 167 7.35 -22.62 -7.63
N ASP A 168 8.46 -22.91 -6.94
CA ASP A 168 8.51 -23.07 -5.48
C ASP A 168 9.14 -21.85 -4.76
N VAL A 169 9.45 -20.78 -5.50
CA VAL A 169 10.03 -19.55 -4.95
C VAL A 169 9.33 -18.30 -5.48
N GLY A 170 9.11 -17.32 -4.59
CA GLY A 170 8.41 -16.06 -4.85
C GLY A 170 8.62 -15.03 -3.74
N MET A 171 7.74 -14.04 -3.65
CA MET A 171 7.70 -13.02 -2.59
C MET A 171 9.06 -12.41 -2.26
N ALA A 172 9.84 -12.03 -3.27
CA ALA A 172 11.11 -11.35 -3.04
C ALA A 172 10.90 -9.99 -2.36
N VAL A 173 11.92 -9.50 -1.64
CA VAL A 173 11.99 -8.10 -1.22
C VAL A 173 13.08 -7.46 -2.07
N ILE A 174 12.71 -6.51 -2.93
CA ILE A 174 13.64 -5.87 -3.87
C ILE A 174 13.71 -4.39 -3.53
N LEU A 175 14.91 -3.86 -3.37
CA LEU A 175 15.18 -2.46 -3.03
C LEU A 175 15.94 -1.79 -4.17
N ALA A 176 15.82 -0.46 -4.28
CA ALA A 176 16.69 0.32 -5.15
C ALA A 176 18.14 0.21 -4.67
N ASP A 177 19.08 0.32 -5.60
CA ASP A 177 20.49 0.46 -5.25
C ASP A 177 20.72 1.72 -4.41
N ALA A 178 21.69 1.64 -3.49
CA ALA A 178 22.02 2.76 -2.63
C ALA A 178 22.47 3.97 -3.47
N GLN A 179 21.81 5.11 -3.29
CA GLN A 179 22.16 6.36 -3.95
C GLN A 179 23.18 7.17 -3.13
N SER A 180 23.61 8.31 -3.65
CA SER A 180 24.55 9.22 -2.96
C SER A 180 23.92 10.00 -1.80
N ALA A 181 22.59 10.06 -1.73
CA ALA A 181 21.83 10.71 -0.67
C ALA A 181 20.69 9.79 -0.19
N PRO A 182 20.17 9.98 1.03
CA PRO A 182 18.97 9.28 1.46
C PRO A 182 17.78 9.61 0.56
N GLU A 183 16.93 8.63 0.31
CA GLU A 183 15.75 8.79 -0.54
C GLU A 183 14.56 8.03 0.02
N LEU A 184 13.35 8.44 -0.36
CA LEU A 184 12.10 7.79 -0.02
C LEU A 184 11.36 7.34 -1.29
N ARG A 185 10.93 6.08 -1.29
CA ARG A 185 9.98 5.49 -2.24
C ARG A 185 8.81 4.89 -1.50
N ALA A 186 7.68 4.70 -2.17
CA ALA A 186 6.61 3.84 -1.66
C ALA A 186 7.00 2.36 -1.80
N TRP A 187 6.50 1.53 -0.89
CA TRP A 187 6.44 0.11 -1.14
C TRP A 187 5.36 -0.19 -2.18
N CYS A 188 5.73 -0.98 -3.18
CA CYS A 188 4.83 -1.50 -4.19
C CYS A 188 4.72 -3.02 -4.04
N LEU A 189 3.50 -3.55 -4.02
CA LEU A 189 3.25 -4.98 -4.05
C LEU A 189 3.04 -5.44 -5.50
N SER A 190 3.99 -6.22 -6.01
CA SER A 190 3.92 -6.74 -7.38
C SER A 190 2.85 -7.84 -7.55
N ARG A 191 2.46 -8.05 -8.81
CA ARG A 191 1.56 -9.14 -9.22
C ARG A 191 2.16 -10.52 -8.99
N PHE A 192 1.33 -11.56 -9.05
CA PHE A 192 1.72 -12.93 -8.74
C PHE A 192 2.75 -13.51 -9.72
N VAL A 193 2.80 -13.04 -10.95
CA VAL A 193 3.71 -13.58 -11.99
C VAL A 193 5.02 -12.81 -12.10
N ASP A 194 4.98 -11.49 -11.90
CA ASP A 194 6.11 -10.61 -12.11
C ASP A 194 6.69 -10.18 -10.77
N VAL A 195 7.99 -10.40 -10.58
CA VAL A 195 8.65 -10.44 -9.26
C VAL A 195 7.96 -11.39 -8.25
N ARG A 196 7.02 -12.22 -8.73
CA ARG A 196 6.37 -13.31 -8.02
C ARG A 196 5.71 -12.89 -6.71
N SER A 197 4.93 -11.79 -6.74
CA SER A 197 4.35 -11.14 -5.56
C SER A 197 5.39 -10.59 -4.58
N GLY A 198 6.50 -10.07 -5.10
CA GLY A 198 7.51 -9.36 -4.32
C GLY A 198 7.07 -7.97 -3.82
N ALA A 199 7.63 -7.57 -2.68
CA ALA A 199 7.59 -6.21 -2.15
C ALA A 199 8.75 -5.40 -2.77
N CYS A 200 8.40 -4.35 -3.48
CA CYS A 200 9.32 -3.56 -4.30
C CYS A 200 9.46 -2.16 -3.69
N GLY A 201 10.65 -1.86 -3.16
CA GLY A 201 11.06 -0.55 -2.67
C GLY A 201 11.98 0.16 -3.66
N TYR A 202 11.73 0.00 -4.96
CA TYR A 202 12.55 0.57 -6.04
C TYR A 202 11.75 1.29 -7.13
N CYS A 203 10.42 1.22 -7.11
CA CYS A 203 9.56 1.85 -8.10
C CYS A 203 9.66 3.39 -8.00
N GLY A 204 9.64 4.06 -9.16
CA GLY A 204 9.58 5.52 -9.25
C GLY A 204 8.17 6.04 -9.00
N PHE A 205 8.05 7.22 -8.41
CA PHE A 205 6.75 7.89 -8.27
C PHE A 205 6.21 8.43 -9.60
N ASP A 206 7.07 8.51 -10.61
CA ASP A 206 6.79 8.89 -11.98
C ASP A 206 6.58 7.68 -12.92
N ASP A 207 6.61 6.45 -12.39
CA ASP A 207 6.22 5.24 -13.11
C ASP A 207 4.68 5.11 -13.14
N ASP A 208 4.12 4.64 -14.26
CA ASP A 208 2.67 4.46 -14.47
C ASP A 208 2.20 3.00 -14.28
N GLY A 209 3.09 2.14 -13.76
CA GLY A 209 2.86 0.69 -13.69
C GLY A 209 2.03 0.20 -12.51
N ALA A 210 1.81 1.04 -11.50
CA ALA A 210 1.20 0.64 -10.23
C ALA A 210 -0.03 1.48 -9.85
N ARG A 211 -0.95 0.82 -9.14
CA ARG A 211 -2.25 1.39 -8.74
C ARG A 211 -2.22 1.79 -7.28
N LEU A 212 -2.59 3.02 -6.98
CA LEU A 212 -2.90 3.45 -5.63
C LEU A 212 -4.38 3.18 -5.35
N VAL A 213 -4.65 2.17 -4.53
CA VAL A 213 -6.01 1.72 -4.25
C VAL A 213 -6.55 2.29 -2.96
N ARG A 214 -7.86 2.50 -2.92
CA ARG A 214 -8.56 3.10 -1.79
C ARG A 214 -9.05 2.00 -0.85
N VAL A 215 -8.95 2.26 0.45
CA VAL A 215 -9.65 1.47 1.46
C VAL A 215 -10.76 2.37 2.02
N GLY A 216 -12.01 1.95 1.89
CA GLY A 216 -13.18 2.80 2.19
C GLY A 216 -13.11 3.46 3.58
N ALA A 217 -13.65 4.67 3.69
CA ALA A 217 -13.79 5.37 4.96
C ALA A 217 -14.65 4.52 5.90
N GLY A 218 -14.03 3.86 6.88
CA GLY A 218 -14.66 2.91 7.81
C GLY A 218 -14.18 1.45 7.69
N GLY A 219 -13.44 1.10 6.64
CA GLY A 219 -12.97 -0.27 6.41
C GLY A 219 -11.53 -0.49 6.81
N ALA A 220 -11.20 -0.58 8.10
CA ALA A 220 -10.18 -1.58 8.42
C ALA A 220 -10.77 -2.91 7.97
N VAL A 221 -10.11 -3.65 7.08
CA VAL A 221 -10.52 -5.04 6.82
C VAL A 221 -10.26 -5.79 8.12
N THR A 222 -11.27 -5.86 8.98
CA THR A 222 -11.29 -6.74 10.13
C THR A 222 -11.35 -8.15 9.55
N VAL A 223 -10.18 -8.75 9.34
CA VAL A 223 -10.10 -10.20 9.21
C VAL A 223 -10.75 -10.75 10.49
N PRO A 224 -11.81 -11.57 10.40
CA PRO A 224 -12.38 -12.16 11.59
C PRO A 224 -11.31 -13.03 12.25
N ARG A 225 -10.76 -12.57 13.38
CA ARG A 225 -10.07 -13.48 14.30
C ARG A 225 -11.13 -14.46 14.78
N SER A 226 -10.87 -15.76 14.64
CA SER A 226 -11.74 -16.78 15.22
C SER A 226 -11.83 -16.57 16.73
N GLY A 227 -12.92 -15.95 17.21
CA GLY A 227 -13.23 -15.87 18.64
C GLY A 227 -13.68 -14.53 19.24
N ALA A 228 -13.89 -13.44 18.48
CA ALA A 228 -14.33 -12.17 19.08
C ALA A 228 -15.84 -11.89 18.88
N GLN A 229 -16.58 -11.76 20.00
CA GLN A 229 -17.99 -11.38 20.05
C GLN A 229 -18.22 -9.98 19.45
N LYS A 230 -19.22 -9.88 18.57
CA LYS A 230 -19.79 -8.62 18.07
C LYS A 230 -20.31 -7.80 19.25
N ASN A 231 -19.90 -6.54 19.39
CA ASN A 231 -20.70 -5.45 19.97
C ASN A 231 -20.05 -4.08 19.63
N ASN A 232 -20.88 -3.13 19.14
CA ASN A 232 -20.69 -1.66 19.10
C ASN A 232 -20.37 -0.90 17.79
N GLU A 233 -20.39 -1.50 16.59
CA GLU A 233 -20.19 -0.72 15.34
C GLU A 233 -21.37 0.18 14.95
N THR A 234 -22.60 -0.13 15.35
CA THR A 234 -23.82 0.61 14.92
C THR A 234 -23.97 2.01 15.54
N SER A 235 -23.20 2.36 16.57
CA SER A 235 -23.30 3.67 17.24
C SER A 235 -22.47 4.77 16.57
N LEU A 236 -21.44 4.42 15.78
CA LEU A 236 -20.49 5.40 15.27
C LEU A 236 -21.02 6.07 13.99
N ASP A 237 -21.56 5.26 13.07
CA ASP A 237 -22.11 5.71 11.79
C ASP A 237 -23.28 6.67 11.98
N ALA A 238 -24.14 6.41 12.97
CA ALA A 238 -25.27 7.27 13.28
C ALA A 238 -24.85 8.68 13.72
N LYS A 239 -23.75 8.82 14.47
CA LYS A 239 -23.28 10.13 14.97
C LYS A 239 -22.62 10.96 13.88
N VAL A 240 -21.91 10.31 12.96
CA VAL A 240 -21.28 10.98 11.81
C VAL A 240 -22.34 11.43 10.81
N SER A 241 -23.32 10.58 10.50
CA SER A 241 -24.40 10.92 9.57
C SER A 241 -25.22 12.13 10.07
N VAL A 242 -25.60 12.13 11.35
CA VAL A 242 -26.34 13.27 11.96
C VAL A 242 -25.54 14.57 11.95
N ALA A 243 -24.21 14.50 12.14
CA ALA A 243 -23.36 15.68 12.11
C ALA A 243 -23.26 16.28 10.69
N LEU A 244 -23.13 15.42 9.67
CA LEU A 244 -23.13 15.80 8.26
C LEU A 244 -24.46 16.41 7.84
N ASP A 245 -25.58 15.77 8.19
CA ASP A 245 -26.94 16.25 7.87
C ASP A 245 -27.26 17.59 8.53
N SER A 246 -26.65 17.89 9.68
CA SER A 246 -26.88 19.13 10.42
C SER A 246 -26.08 20.34 9.94
N GLY A 247 -25.14 20.15 9.00
CA GLY A 247 -24.25 21.22 8.52
C GLY A 247 -23.33 21.81 9.60
N LYS A 248 -23.12 21.11 10.71
CA LYS A 248 -22.29 21.58 11.83
C LYS A 248 -20.92 20.93 11.81
N SER A 249 -19.91 21.71 12.19
CA SER A 249 -18.57 21.17 12.43
C SER A 249 -18.56 20.19 13.61
N PHE A 250 -17.78 19.11 13.52
CA PHE A 250 -17.63 18.15 14.61
C PHE A 250 -16.16 17.72 14.78
N ARG A 251 -15.80 17.28 15.99
CA ARG A 251 -14.47 16.74 16.28
C ARG A 251 -14.52 15.23 16.38
N HIS A 252 -13.60 14.55 15.70
CA HIS A 252 -13.42 13.10 15.79
C HIS A 252 -11.92 12.76 15.75
N ASN A 253 -11.46 11.96 16.73
CA ASN A 253 -10.05 11.59 16.90
C ASN A 253 -9.08 12.78 16.86
N GLY A 254 -9.44 13.88 17.51
CA GLY A 254 -8.62 15.10 17.57
C GLY A 254 -8.67 15.99 16.32
N ARG A 255 -9.26 15.52 15.22
CA ARG A 255 -9.44 16.30 13.97
C ARG A 255 -10.79 17.02 13.96
N LEU A 256 -10.81 18.26 13.48
CA LEU A 256 -12.02 19.06 13.29
C LEU A 256 -12.47 18.94 11.83
N TYR A 257 -13.72 18.53 11.64
CA TYR A 257 -14.36 18.41 10.33
C TYR A 257 -15.33 19.58 10.20
N VAL A 258 -15.21 20.34 9.11
CA VAL A 258 -16.03 21.52 8.82
C VAL A 258 -16.74 21.27 7.49
N PRO A 259 -18.09 21.20 7.46
CA PRO A 259 -18.82 21.12 6.21
C PRO A 259 -18.53 22.34 5.34
N VAL A 260 -18.24 22.11 4.06
CA VAL A 260 -17.99 23.18 3.09
C VAL A 260 -19.18 23.23 2.15
N ASP A 261 -19.70 24.44 1.92
CA ASP A 261 -20.76 24.67 0.93
C ASP A 261 -20.18 24.43 -0.47
N GLU A 262 -20.75 23.48 -1.22
CA GLU A 262 -20.28 23.15 -2.58
C GLU A 262 -20.34 24.34 -3.54
N SER A 263 -21.22 25.32 -3.27
CA SER A 263 -21.30 26.56 -4.05
C SER A 263 -20.06 27.46 -3.89
N ALA A 264 -19.25 27.24 -2.84
CA ALA A 264 -18.00 27.96 -2.62
C ALA A 264 -16.79 27.36 -3.35
N LEU A 265 -16.94 26.21 -4.00
CA LEU A 265 -15.84 25.48 -4.67
C LEU A 265 -15.76 25.70 -6.17
N VAL A 266 -16.64 26.53 -6.75
CA VAL A 266 -16.61 26.88 -8.18
C VAL A 266 -15.85 28.21 -8.37
N PRO A 267 -14.70 28.23 -9.06
CA PRO A 267 -14.04 29.48 -9.44
C PRO A 267 -14.94 30.25 -10.42
N GLN A 268 -15.13 31.56 -10.17
CA GLN A 268 -15.77 32.47 -11.14
C GLN A 268 -14.92 32.68 -12.39
#